data_AF-D4XCX1-F1
#
_entry.id   AF-D4XCX1-F1
#
_cell.length_a   1.000
_cell.length_b   1.000
_cell.length_c   1.000
_cell.angle_alpha   90.00
_cell.angle_beta   90.00
_cell.angle_gamma   90.00
#
_symmetry.space_group_name_H-M   'P 1'
#
loop_
_entity.id
_entity.type
_entity.pdbx_description
1 polymer ?
#
loop_
_entity_poly.entity_id
_entity_poly.type
_entity_poly.pdbx_seq_one_letter_code
_entity_poly.pdbx_strand_id
1 'polypeptide(L)'
;RALGVPVYSSAVFNFVPKTAMDFYRAVAAGDSDTTNRLLDDFFLPYLEIRNRKAGYAVSIVKAGAKLVGHDAGPVRAPLTDLTGEEMEMLNALIKKLGPQ
;
A
#
# COMPACT_ATOMS: atom_id res chain seq x y z
N ARG A 1 -18.78 5.01 -10.56
CA ARG A 1 -18.66 3.58 -10.97
C ARG A 1 -17.79 3.51 -12.22
N ALA A 2 -16.48 3.41 -12.06
CA ALA A 2 -15.53 3.37 -13.18
C ALA A 2 -14.75 2.06 -13.11
N LEU A 3 -14.79 1.30 -14.21
CA LEU A 3 -14.04 0.08 -14.52
C LEU A 3 -14.22 -1.08 -13.53
N GLY A 4 -15.12 -2.01 -13.90
CA GLY A 4 -15.40 -3.25 -13.18
C GLY A 4 -14.20 -4.19 -13.15
N VAL A 5 -13.33 -4.00 -12.16
CA VAL A 5 -12.36 -5.01 -11.73
C VAL A 5 -12.77 -5.45 -10.32
N PRO A 6 -13.52 -6.55 -10.17
CA PRO A 6 -14.02 -7.01 -8.86
C PRO A 6 -12.93 -7.54 -7.93
N VAL A 7 -11.68 -7.63 -8.40
CA VAL A 7 -10.53 -8.16 -7.67
C VAL A 7 -9.36 -7.19 -7.78
N TYR A 8 -9.18 -6.40 -6.72
CA TYR A 8 -7.98 -5.60 -6.50
C TYR A 8 -6.87 -6.56 -6.05
N SER A 9 -5.86 -6.79 -6.92
CA SER A 9 -4.63 -7.47 -6.51
C SER A 9 -3.86 -6.51 -5.60
N SER A 10 -4.23 -6.52 -4.33
CA SER A 10 -3.73 -5.62 -3.32
C SER A 10 -2.33 -6.08 -2.92
N ALA A 11 -1.31 -5.61 -3.62
CA ALA A 11 0.07 -5.85 -3.20
C ALA A 11 0.30 -5.37 -1.74
N VAL A 12 -0.51 -4.41 -1.29
CA VAL A 12 -0.51 -3.91 0.09
C VAL A 12 -1.10 -4.92 1.10
N PHE A 13 -1.81 -5.96 0.67
CA PHE A 13 -2.26 -7.06 1.55
C PHE A 13 -1.09 -7.75 2.27
N ASN A 14 0.11 -7.74 1.69
CA ASN A 14 1.31 -8.30 2.33
C ASN A 14 1.70 -7.59 3.63
N PHE A 15 1.21 -6.37 3.87
CA PHE A 15 1.58 -5.59 5.06
C PHE A 15 0.44 -4.82 5.73
N VAL A 16 -0.70 -4.60 5.06
CA VAL A 16 -1.91 -3.97 5.62
C VAL A 16 -3.18 -4.79 5.29
N PRO A 17 -3.24 -6.08 5.69
CA PRO A 17 -4.31 -7.00 5.29
C PRO A 17 -5.71 -6.54 5.74
N LYS A 18 -5.85 -6.02 6.96
CA LYS A 18 -7.12 -5.51 7.47
C LYS A 18 -7.64 -4.33 6.65
N THR A 19 -6.79 -3.33 6.40
CA THR A 19 -7.15 -2.15 5.58
C THR A 19 -7.53 -2.56 4.15
N ALA A 20 -6.81 -3.52 3.56
CA ALA A 20 -7.16 -4.05 2.24
C ALA A 20 -8.54 -4.72 2.23
N MET A 21 -8.89 -5.44 3.30
CA MET A 21 -10.20 -6.09 3.45
C MET A 21 -11.32 -5.06 3.70
N ASP A 22 -11.06 -4.04 4.51
CA ASP A 22 -12.02 -2.96 4.78
C ASP A 22 -12.32 -2.17 3.50
N PHE A 23 -11.30 -1.88 2.68
CA PHE A 23 -11.49 -1.28 1.37
C PHE A 23 -12.34 -2.17 0.44
N TYR A 24 -12.03 -3.47 0.37
CA TYR A 24 -12.81 -4.42 -0.42
C TYR A 24 -14.28 -4.46 0.00
N ARG A 25 -14.55 -4.51 1.31
CA ARG A 25 -15.91 -4.50 1.87
C ARG A 25 -16.64 -3.21 1.55
N ALA A 26 -15.98 -2.05 1.68
CA ALA A 26 -16.57 -0.76 1.36
C ALA A 26 -16.95 -0.67 -0.12
N VAL A 27 -16.07 -1.10 -1.03
CA VAL A 27 -16.35 -1.13 -2.47
C VAL A 27 -17.51 -2.07 -2.79
N ALA A 28 -17.51 -3.28 -2.21
CA ALA A 28 -18.58 -4.26 -2.42
C ALA A 28 -19.94 -3.79 -1.88
N ALA A 29 -19.96 -3.07 -0.76
CA ALA A 29 -21.17 -2.49 -0.17
C ALA A 29 -21.61 -1.18 -0.84
N GLY A 30 -20.78 -0.58 -1.69
CA GLY A 30 -21.03 0.74 -2.28
C GLY A 30 -20.83 1.91 -1.30
N ASP A 31 -20.14 1.68 -0.18
CA ASP A 31 -19.80 2.70 0.80
C ASP A 31 -18.71 3.63 0.22
N SER A 32 -19.17 4.71 -0.39
CA SER A 32 -18.30 5.69 -1.05
C SER A 32 -17.53 6.53 -0.04
N ASP A 33 -18.04 6.74 1.17
CA ASP A 33 -17.39 7.55 2.19
C ASP A 33 -16.15 6.84 2.73
N THR A 34 -16.29 5.56 3.10
CA THR A 34 -15.13 4.75 3.52
C THR A 34 -14.15 4.55 2.38
N THR A 35 -14.63 4.32 1.16
CA THR A 35 -13.77 4.13 -0.02
C THR A 35 -12.93 5.39 -0.28
N ASN A 36 -13.56 6.57 -0.32
CA ASN A 36 -12.87 7.83 -0.56
C ASN A 36 -11.88 8.16 0.56
N ARG A 37 -12.28 7.96 1.82
CA ARG A 37 -11.39 8.18 2.97
C ARG A 37 -10.13 7.32 2.89
N LEU A 38 -10.26 6.03 2.57
CA LEU A 38 -9.11 5.14 2.43
C LEU A 38 -8.25 5.49 1.21
N LEU A 39 -8.87 5.99 0.13
CA LEU A 39 -8.12 6.50 -1.02
C LEU A 39 -7.27 7.70 -0.63
N ASP A 40 -7.87 8.70 0.02
CA ASP A 40 -7.20 9.96 0.39
C ASP A 40 -6.16 9.76 1.49
N ASP A 41 -6.47 8.98 2.53
CA ASP A 41 -5.61 8.83 3.70
C ASP A 41 -4.41 7.90 3.46
N PHE A 42 -4.55 6.93 2.53
CA PHE A 42 -3.55 5.89 2.34
C PHE A 42 -3.16 5.68 0.89
N PHE A 43 -4.10 5.34 0.00
CA PHE A 43 -3.72 4.87 -1.35
C PHE A 43 -3.13 5.97 -2.23
N LEU A 44 -3.64 7.20 -2.17
CA LEU A 44 -3.10 8.33 -2.93
C LEU A 44 -1.67 8.69 -2.45
N PRO A 45 -1.42 8.93 -1.15
CA PRO A 45 -0.05 9.12 -0.64
C PRO A 45 0.88 7.93 -0.94
N TYR A 46 0.37 6.71 -0.85
CA TYR A 46 1.14 5.51 -1.20
C TYR A 46 1.52 5.47 -2.68
N LEU A 47 0.59 5.85 -3.58
CA LEU A 47 0.85 5.94 -5.01
C LEU A 47 1.87 7.03 -5.33
N GLU A 48 1.88 8.14 -4.59
CA GLU A 48 2.89 9.18 -4.73
C GLU A 48 4.30 8.62 -4.48
N ILE A 49 4.51 7.86 -3.40
CA ILE A 49 5.79 7.20 -3.10
C ILE A 49 6.13 6.18 -4.19
N ARG A 50 5.18 5.32 -4.56
CA ARG A 50 5.36 4.28 -5.58
C ARG A 50 5.76 4.86 -6.94
N ASN A 51 5.27 6.05 -7.30
CA ASN A 51 5.51 6.65 -8.60
C ASN A 51 6.81 7.45 -8.69
N ARG A 52 7.57 7.61 -7.59
CA ARG A 52 8.84 8.36 -7.58
C ARG A 52 9.93 7.74 -8.46
N LYS A 53 9.95 6.42 -8.61
CA LYS A 53 10.93 5.70 -9.46
C LYS A 53 10.32 4.48 -10.15
N ALA A 54 10.80 4.20 -11.36
CA ALA A 54 10.48 2.96 -12.06
C ALA A 54 10.97 1.74 -11.24
N GLY A 55 10.12 0.71 -11.13
CA GLY A 55 10.41 -0.50 -10.34
C GLY A 55 9.92 -0.48 -8.90
N TYR A 56 9.52 0.68 -8.36
CA TYR A 56 9.03 0.78 -6.98
C TYR A 56 7.73 0.04 -6.71
N ALA A 57 6.97 -0.34 -7.74
CA ALA A 57 5.79 -1.20 -7.60
C ALA A 57 6.07 -2.51 -6.84
N VAL A 58 7.30 -3.04 -6.91
CA VAL A 58 7.72 -4.25 -6.18
C VAL A 58 8.49 -3.88 -4.92
N SER A 59 9.41 -2.91 -5.00
CA SER A 59 10.25 -2.50 -3.86
C SER A 59 9.45 -1.96 -2.69
N ILE A 60 8.40 -1.18 -2.95
CA ILE A 60 7.55 -0.58 -1.90
C ILE A 60 6.79 -1.64 -1.10
N VAL A 61 6.46 -2.78 -1.74
CA VAL A 61 5.74 -3.88 -1.08
C VAL A 61 6.67 -4.60 -0.11
N LYS A 62 7.91 -4.86 -0.53
CA LYS A 62 8.95 -5.41 0.35
C LYS A 62 9.29 -4.46 1.49
N ALA A 63 9.38 -3.16 1.21
CA ALA A 63 9.56 -2.13 2.22
C ALA A 63 8.42 -2.15 3.25
N GLY A 64 7.17 -2.21 2.80
CA GLY A 64 6.01 -2.34 3.68
C GLY A 64 6.07 -3.60 4.54
N ALA A 65 6.36 -4.76 3.92
CA ALA A 65 6.52 -6.03 4.64
C ALA A 65 7.61 -5.94 5.72
N LYS A 66 8.76 -5.34 5.40
CA LYS A 66 9.84 -5.10 6.36
C LYS A 66 9.40 -4.20 7.53
N LEU A 67 8.67 -3.13 7.26
CA LEU A 67 8.18 -2.19 8.28
C LEU A 67 7.19 -2.84 9.26
N VAL A 68 6.44 -3.85 8.82
CA VAL A 68 5.52 -4.61 9.67
C VAL A 68 6.14 -5.88 10.28
N GLY A 69 7.46 -6.05 10.15
CA GLY A 69 8.20 -7.15 10.79
C GLY A 69 8.34 -8.43 9.96
N HIS A 70 7.91 -8.42 8.69
CA HIS A 70 8.05 -9.52 7.74
C HIS A 70 9.13 -9.21 6.70
N ASP A 71 10.40 -9.14 7.12
CA ASP A 71 11.51 -8.84 6.20
C ASP A 71 11.73 -9.99 5.19
N ALA A 72 11.57 -9.68 3.90
CA ALA A 72 11.74 -10.60 2.78
C ALA A 72 13.10 -10.41 2.06
N GLY A 73 14.04 -9.71 2.69
CA GLY A 73 15.35 -9.37 2.13
C GLY A 73 15.29 -8.35 0.99
N PRO A 74 16.46 -7.87 0.51
CA PRO A 74 16.53 -6.80 -0.49
C PRO A 74 15.88 -7.20 -1.83
N VAL A 75 15.53 -6.22 -2.64
CA VAL A 75 15.18 -6.48 -4.05
C VAL A 75 16.40 -6.95 -4.84
N ARG A 76 16.17 -7.78 -5.87
CA ARG A 76 17.23 -8.16 -6.81
C ARG A 76 17.39 -7.10 -7.89
N ALA A 77 18.61 -6.83 -8.33
CA ALA A 77 18.88 -5.98 -9.49
C ALA A 77 18.07 -6.47 -10.72
N PRO A 78 17.52 -5.58 -11.56
CA PRO A 78 17.76 -4.13 -11.63
C PRO A 78 16.85 -3.27 -10.74
N LEU A 79 16.05 -3.86 -9.84
CA LEU A 79 15.20 -3.11 -8.92
C LEU A 79 16.04 -2.46 -7.82
N THR A 80 15.56 -1.33 -7.30
CA THR A 80 16.20 -0.58 -6.21
C THR A 80 15.26 -0.46 -5.02
N ASP A 81 15.81 -0.53 -3.81
CA ASP A 81 15.05 -0.33 -2.57
C ASP A 81 14.63 1.15 -2.42
N LEU A 82 13.68 1.39 -1.50
CA LEU A 82 13.29 2.73 -1.08
C LEU A 82 14.45 3.42 -0.34
N THR A 83 14.54 4.74 -0.46
CA THR A 83 15.47 5.53 0.36
C THR A 83 15.02 5.54 1.83
N GLY A 84 15.90 5.93 2.75
CA GLY A 84 15.53 6.08 4.16
C GLY A 84 14.35 7.03 4.37
N GLU A 85 14.32 8.14 3.63
CA GLU A 85 13.21 9.11 3.65
C GLU A 85 11.90 8.48 3.17
N GLU A 86 11.92 7.73 2.06
CA GLU A 86 10.73 7.05 1.53
C GLU A 86 10.24 5.93 2.45
N MET A 87 11.15 5.25 3.15
CA MET A 87 10.81 4.28 4.19
C MET A 87 10.09 4.96 5.36
N GLU A 88 10.53 6.14 5.79
CA GLU A 88 9.87 6.92 6.84
C GLU A 88 8.48 7.41 6.40
N MET A 89 8.34 7.89 5.16
CA MET A 89 7.05 8.26 4.58
C MET A 89 6.08 7.07 4.59
N LEU A 90 6.53 5.90 4.11
CA LEU A 90 5.71 4.69 4.09
C LEU A 90 5.33 4.24 5.51
N ASN A 91 6.27 4.28 6.46
CA ASN A 91 6.03 3.94 7.85
C ASN A 91 4.98 4.86 8.50
N ALA A 92 5.02 6.16 8.20
CA ALA A 92 4.04 7.11 8.69
C ALA A 92 2.63 6.78 8.16
N LEU A 93 2.50 6.39 6.88
CA LEU A 93 1.22 5.95 6.32
C LEU A 93 0.71 4.67 6.99
N ILE A 94 1.57 3.66 7.18
CA ILE A 94 1.20 2.40 7.84
C ILE A 94 0.74 2.66 9.28
N LYS A 95 1.46 3.49 10.04
CA LYS A 95 1.12 3.82 11.43
C LYS A 95 -0.24 4.52 11.56
N LYS A 96 -0.62 5.36 10.59
CA LYS A 96 -1.94 6.02 10.58
C LYS A 96 -3.11 5.03 10.50
N LEU A 97 -2.91 3.86 9.89
CA LEU A 97 -3.94 2.83 9.77
C LEU A 97 -4.21 2.08 11.10
N GLY A 98 -3.32 2.22 12.08
CA GLY A 98 -3.36 1.46 13.33
C GLY A 98 -2.99 -0.02 13.13
N PRO A 99 -3.26 -0.88 14.14
CA PRO A 99 -2.94 -2.30 14.09
C PRO A 99 -3.62 -3.01 12.90
N GLN A 100 -2.82 -3.76 12.14
CA GLN A 100 -3.21 -4.50 10.93
C GLN A 100 -3.43 -5.97 11.19
#